data_AF-A0A5D2EXD2-F1
#
_entry.id   AF-A0A5D2EXD2-F1
#
_cell.length_a   1.000
_cell.length_b   1.000
_cell.length_c   1.000
_cell.angle_alpha   90.00
_cell.angle_beta   90.00
_cell.angle_gamma   90.00
#
_symmetry.space_group_name_H-M   'P 1'
#
loop_
_entity.id
_entity.type
_entity.pdbx_description
1 polymer ?
#
loop_
_entity_poly.entity_id
_entity_poly.type
_entity_poly.pdbx_seq_one_letter_code
_entity_poly.pdbx_strand_id
1 'polypeptide(L)'
;MKAWKDTCSEAASSASLVIPKGKQFLVHPLIFTGPCKSGTINVMLSGTILAPNGPDQWNSSDLSTWLAFEGVNGLSISGFGTIDGRGKGWWDRSCRYHPGQGCFTLAPTALRFQNCNNLKMLNTNFHNSPQTHVLLLGCQNVELGFLNIQSPGTSPNTDGIHIQFGRNVSIHNSQIADGDDCISIGDKTYDIKINDIKCGPGHGVSIGSLGRDGEAVQVNNIKVKRVSFHGTTNGVRIKTWQTGRGLVQNVTFTNINFAAVENPIIIDQYYCDKLDSCKPTDTGVHINDVRYSKLIGTSQTEVAINLNCSNNVPCTGITLDNVRLVSATHQFNQLVSSCNHAFGLNRGIIEPKSCLKI
;
A
#
# COMPACT_ATOMS: atom_id res chain seq x y z
N MET A 1 -19.20 18.76 11.36
CA MET A 1 -19.89 17.78 12.24
C MET A 1 -21.40 17.76 12.15
N LYS A 2 -22.13 18.88 12.15
CA LYS A 2 -23.60 18.85 12.09
C LYS A 2 -24.15 18.04 10.90
N ALA A 3 -23.68 18.32 9.68
CA ALA A 3 -24.11 17.61 8.48
C ALA A 3 -23.90 16.08 8.55
N TRP A 4 -22.80 15.61 9.15
CA TRP A 4 -22.58 14.18 9.38
C TRP A 4 -23.58 13.59 10.37
N LYS A 5 -23.79 14.26 11.51
CA LYS A 5 -24.74 13.80 12.54
C LYS A 5 -26.16 13.66 11.97
N ASP A 6 -26.58 14.65 11.17
CA ASP A 6 -27.88 14.64 10.51
C ASP A 6 -27.96 13.47 9.51
N THR A 7 -26.94 13.29 8.66
CA THR A 7 -26.86 12.17 7.71
C THR A 7 -26.89 10.80 8.39
N CYS A 8 -26.08 10.62 9.45
CA CYS A 8 -25.94 9.33 10.13
C CYS A 8 -27.17 8.98 10.99
N SER A 9 -27.94 9.99 11.40
CA SER A 9 -29.17 9.82 12.19
C SER A 9 -30.43 9.64 11.35
N GLU A 10 -30.33 9.76 10.03
CA GLU A 10 -31.42 9.58 9.07
C GLU A 10 -31.89 8.12 9.06
N ALA A 11 -33.19 7.92 9.22
CA ALA A 11 -33.82 6.60 9.31
C ALA A 11 -34.26 6.05 7.94
N ALA A 12 -34.13 6.83 6.88
CA ALA A 12 -34.34 6.35 5.52
C ALA A 12 -33.39 5.18 5.17
N SER A 13 -33.80 4.37 4.19
CA SER A 13 -33.01 3.22 3.69
C SER A 13 -31.65 3.63 3.12
N SER A 14 -31.50 4.89 2.73
CA SER A 14 -30.23 5.50 2.33
C SER A 14 -30.17 6.97 2.78
N ALA A 15 -28.99 7.42 3.21
CA ALA A 15 -28.72 8.82 3.57
C ALA A 15 -27.51 9.36 2.82
N SER A 16 -27.48 10.66 2.55
CA SER A 16 -26.42 11.28 1.73
C SER A 16 -25.80 12.52 2.37
N LEU A 17 -24.46 12.56 2.42
CA LEU A 17 -23.66 13.73 2.72
C LEU A 17 -23.04 14.28 1.42
N VAL A 18 -23.26 15.56 1.14
CA VAL A 18 -22.81 16.18 -0.11
C VAL A 18 -21.67 17.16 0.12
N ILE A 19 -20.57 16.96 -0.61
CA ILE A 19 -19.50 17.94 -0.76
C ILE A 19 -19.65 18.49 -2.19
N PRO A 20 -20.31 19.66 -2.34
CA PRO A 20 -20.78 20.12 -3.64
C PRO A 20 -19.64 20.57 -4.58
N LYS A 21 -19.85 20.37 -5.88
CA LYS A 21 -18.95 20.81 -6.94
C LYS A 21 -18.66 22.32 -6.86
N GLY A 22 -17.42 22.70 -7.09
CA GLY A 22 -16.97 24.10 -7.08
C GLY A 22 -16.85 24.72 -5.67
N LYS A 23 -17.05 23.95 -4.60
CA LYS A 23 -16.81 24.38 -3.23
C LYS A 23 -15.56 23.72 -2.66
N GLN A 24 -14.88 24.47 -1.80
CA GLN A 24 -13.72 24.00 -1.05
C GLN A 24 -14.01 24.11 0.44
N PHE A 25 -13.62 23.10 1.20
CA PHE A 25 -13.84 23.04 2.65
C PHE A 25 -12.51 22.78 3.35
N LEU A 26 -12.03 23.74 4.13
CA LEU A 26 -10.95 23.51 5.08
C LEU A 26 -11.50 22.68 6.25
N VAL A 27 -10.98 21.47 6.43
CA VAL A 27 -11.45 20.53 7.45
C VAL A 27 -10.29 20.19 8.36
N HIS A 28 -10.39 20.57 9.64
CA HIS A 28 -9.48 20.10 10.69
C HIS A 28 -9.70 18.60 10.96
N PRO A 29 -8.81 17.93 11.71
CA PRO A 29 -8.95 16.51 12.03
C PRO A 29 -10.35 16.14 12.47
N LEU A 30 -10.91 15.09 11.86
CA LEU A 30 -12.32 14.78 11.97
C LEU A 30 -12.60 13.27 11.88
N ILE A 31 -13.35 12.78 12.86
CA ILE A 31 -13.80 11.38 12.90
C ILE A 31 -15.31 11.33 12.69
N PHE A 32 -15.72 10.57 11.68
CA PHE A 32 -17.09 10.27 11.32
C PHE A 32 -17.48 8.90 11.90
N THR A 33 -18.10 8.92 13.07
CA THR A 33 -18.42 7.70 13.83
C THR A 33 -19.81 7.16 13.48
N GLY A 34 -19.92 5.84 13.36
CA GLY A 34 -21.16 5.06 13.31
C GLY A 34 -21.47 4.33 14.64
N PRO A 35 -22.40 3.37 14.65
CA PRO A 35 -23.24 2.96 13.53
C PRO A 35 -24.25 4.05 13.15
N CYS A 36 -24.56 4.15 11.86
CA CYS A 36 -25.63 5.01 11.37
C CYS A 36 -26.96 4.25 11.32
N LYS A 37 -28.08 4.98 11.40
CA LYS A 37 -29.41 4.36 11.33
C LYS A 37 -29.72 3.80 9.95
N SER A 38 -29.27 4.48 8.90
CA SER A 38 -29.38 4.01 7.53
C SER A 38 -28.39 2.88 7.24
N GLY A 39 -28.84 1.85 6.52
CA GLY A 39 -27.99 0.75 6.08
C GLY A 39 -27.06 1.11 4.92
N THR A 40 -27.24 2.28 4.30
CA THR A 40 -26.38 2.77 3.22
C THR A 40 -26.14 4.26 3.37
N ILE A 41 -24.87 4.63 3.54
CA ILE A 41 -24.43 6.03 3.67
C ILE A 41 -23.68 6.42 2.41
N ASN A 42 -24.16 7.43 1.69
CA ASN A 42 -23.50 7.96 0.50
C ASN A 42 -22.79 9.27 0.83
N VAL A 43 -21.49 9.34 0.58
CA VAL A 43 -20.72 10.59 0.58
C VAL A 43 -20.49 10.98 -0.87
N MET A 44 -21.25 11.97 -1.33
CA MET A 44 -21.16 12.54 -2.67
C MET A 44 -20.06 13.61 -2.68
N LEU A 45 -18.84 13.18 -2.96
CA LEU A 45 -17.64 14.01 -3.01
C LEU A 45 -17.44 14.58 -4.41
N SER A 46 -17.93 15.79 -4.68
CA SER A 46 -17.74 16.50 -5.97
C SER A 46 -16.96 17.82 -5.85
N GLY A 47 -16.80 18.34 -4.63
CA GLY A 47 -15.95 19.50 -4.33
C GLY A 47 -14.56 19.10 -3.86
N THR A 48 -13.91 19.99 -3.12
CA THR A 48 -12.57 19.77 -2.55
C THR A 48 -12.60 19.85 -1.03
N ILE A 49 -11.97 18.89 -0.37
CA ILE A 49 -11.68 18.93 1.06
C ILE A 49 -10.19 19.23 1.21
N LEU A 50 -9.84 20.23 2.02
CA LEU A 50 -8.48 20.73 2.24
C LEU A 50 -8.06 20.48 3.69
N ALA A 51 -6.86 19.97 3.90
CA ALA A 51 -6.26 19.86 5.23
C ALA A 51 -5.69 21.22 5.71
N PRO A 52 -5.43 21.38 7.02
CA PRO A 52 -4.53 22.43 7.52
C PRO A 52 -3.14 22.34 6.88
N ASN A 53 -2.45 23.48 6.72
CA ASN A 53 -1.25 23.59 5.87
C ASN A 53 0.05 23.07 6.52
N GLY A 54 -0.03 22.15 7.48
CA GLY A 54 1.12 21.60 8.19
C GLY A 54 0.94 21.51 9.70
N PRO A 55 2.00 21.11 10.42
CA PRO A 55 1.96 20.82 11.85
C PRO A 55 1.50 22.00 12.72
N ASP A 56 1.91 23.23 12.38
CA ASP A 56 1.62 24.41 13.21
C ASP A 56 0.14 24.84 13.17
N GLN A 57 -0.63 24.31 12.22
CA GLN A 57 -2.08 24.52 12.09
C GLN A 57 -2.89 23.26 12.48
N TRP A 58 -2.19 22.22 12.97
CA TRP A 58 -2.80 20.95 13.32
C TRP A 58 -3.37 20.99 14.74
N ASN A 59 -4.62 21.45 14.85
CA ASN A 59 -5.33 21.59 16.13
C ASN A 59 -5.87 20.25 16.66
N SER A 60 -5.00 19.23 16.80
CA SER A 60 -5.32 17.91 17.35
C SER A 60 -4.11 17.33 18.08
N SER A 61 -4.34 16.65 19.19
CA SER A 61 -3.30 15.87 19.87
C SER A 61 -2.97 14.57 19.12
N ASP A 62 -3.91 14.03 18.34
CA ASP A 62 -3.65 12.93 17.42
C ASP A 62 -3.11 13.49 16.09
N LEU A 63 -1.82 13.23 15.84
CA LEU A 63 -1.13 13.61 14.61
C LEU A 63 -1.22 12.52 13.53
N SER A 64 -1.75 11.34 13.84
CA SER A 64 -1.75 10.19 12.94
C SER A 64 -2.90 10.22 11.91
N THR A 65 -3.95 10.99 12.18
CA THR A 65 -5.21 10.89 11.44
C THR A 65 -5.75 12.27 11.07
N TRP A 66 -6.06 12.47 9.79
CA TRP A 66 -6.80 13.63 9.31
C TRP A 66 -8.30 13.36 9.28
N LEU A 67 -8.78 12.59 8.30
CA LEU A 67 -10.19 12.19 8.18
C LEU A 67 -10.29 10.71 8.52
N ALA A 68 -11.27 10.34 9.33
CA ALA A 68 -11.56 8.94 9.59
C ALA A 68 -13.05 8.63 9.55
N PHE A 69 -13.39 7.44 9.07
CA PHE A 69 -14.67 6.80 9.32
C PHE A 69 -14.46 5.61 10.26
N GLU A 70 -15.25 5.55 11.34
CA GLU A 70 -15.14 4.50 12.34
C GLU A 70 -16.49 3.80 12.54
N GLY A 71 -16.53 2.49 12.30
CA GLY A 71 -17.74 1.68 12.50
C GLY A 71 -18.90 2.04 11.56
N VAL A 72 -18.62 2.60 10.39
CA VAL A 72 -19.64 2.96 9.39
C VAL A 72 -19.73 1.84 8.35
N ASN A 73 -20.75 1.01 8.49
CA ASN A 73 -21.05 -0.05 7.53
C ASN A 73 -21.89 0.47 6.37
N GLY A 74 -21.74 -0.11 5.17
CA GLY A 74 -22.51 0.28 3.98
C GLY A 74 -22.16 1.68 3.46
N LEU A 75 -20.92 2.12 3.70
CA LEU A 75 -20.43 3.43 3.26
C LEU A 75 -20.07 3.39 1.77
N SER A 76 -20.61 4.33 1.00
CA SER A 76 -20.22 4.58 -0.39
C SER A 76 -19.69 6.01 -0.54
N ILE A 77 -18.48 6.18 -1.06
CA ILE A 77 -17.88 7.48 -1.36
C ILE A 77 -17.65 7.58 -2.87
N SER A 78 -18.17 8.61 -3.52
CA SER A 78 -17.89 8.88 -4.94
C SER A 78 -18.26 10.30 -5.37
N GLY A 79 -17.77 10.75 -6.53
CA GLY A 79 -18.24 11.99 -7.15
C GLY A 79 -17.19 12.83 -7.88
N PHE A 80 -15.99 12.28 -8.11
CA PHE A 80 -14.84 12.91 -8.81
C PHE A 80 -14.24 14.14 -8.11
N GLY A 81 -14.62 14.41 -6.87
CA GLY A 81 -14.01 15.45 -6.04
C GLY A 81 -12.63 15.06 -5.51
N THR A 82 -12.08 15.95 -4.70
CA THR A 82 -10.67 15.90 -4.28
C THR A 82 -10.53 15.96 -2.76
N ILE A 83 -9.67 15.11 -2.22
CA ILE A 83 -9.13 15.18 -0.85
C ILE A 83 -7.67 15.63 -0.97
N ASP A 84 -7.37 16.88 -0.60
CA ASP A 84 -6.02 17.45 -0.64
C ASP A 84 -5.46 17.59 0.78
N GLY A 85 -4.48 16.74 1.08
CA GLY A 85 -3.82 16.64 2.37
C GLY A 85 -2.80 17.74 2.67
N ARG A 86 -2.45 18.58 1.69
CA ARG A 86 -1.50 19.71 1.84
C ARG A 86 -0.21 19.32 2.60
N GLY A 87 0.32 18.15 2.30
CA GLY A 87 1.37 17.47 3.06
C GLY A 87 2.74 18.15 3.11
N LYS A 88 3.02 19.15 2.26
CA LYS A 88 4.34 19.78 2.18
C LYS A 88 4.89 20.26 3.53
N GLY A 89 4.05 20.90 4.35
CA GLY A 89 4.47 21.39 5.67
C GLY A 89 4.89 20.26 6.63
N TRP A 90 4.39 19.04 6.42
CA TRP A 90 4.81 17.84 7.17
C TRP A 90 6.10 17.25 6.59
N TRP A 91 6.20 17.17 5.27
CA TRP A 91 7.37 16.58 4.60
C TRP A 91 8.66 17.37 4.85
N ASP A 92 8.59 18.70 4.80
CA ASP A 92 9.73 19.60 5.05
C ASP A 92 10.27 19.50 6.48
N ARG A 93 9.53 18.86 7.40
CA ARG A 93 9.89 18.64 8.80
C ARG A 93 9.94 17.17 9.18
N SER A 94 9.97 16.25 8.21
CA SER A 94 10.01 14.81 8.46
C SER A 94 11.38 14.37 8.97
N CYS A 95 11.41 13.57 10.04
CA CYS A 95 12.66 12.98 10.54
C CYS A 95 13.31 12.02 9.56
N ARG A 96 12.58 11.54 8.54
CA ARG A 96 13.13 10.64 7.49
C ARG A 96 14.17 11.34 6.63
N TYR A 97 13.96 12.63 6.31
CA TYR A 97 14.84 13.40 5.43
C TYR A 97 15.56 14.55 6.15
N HIS A 98 15.01 15.01 7.27
CA HIS A 98 15.56 16.10 8.08
C HIS A 98 15.72 15.63 9.53
N PRO A 99 16.60 14.65 9.81
CA PRO A 99 16.82 14.16 11.17
C PRO A 99 17.40 15.28 12.05
N GLY A 100 16.79 15.53 13.20
CA GLY A 100 17.22 16.60 14.11
C GLY A 100 16.18 16.87 15.21
N GLN A 101 16.48 17.82 16.09
CA GLN A 101 15.53 18.22 17.13
C GLN A 101 14.32 18.93 16.50
N GLY A 102 13.10 18.48 16.82
CA GLY A 102 11.86 19.13 16.38
C GLY A 102 11.31 18.68 15.03
N CYS A 103 11.89 17.65 14.41
CA CYS A 103 11.29 16.94 13.27
C CYS A 103 10.13 16.03 13.72
N PHE A 104 9.27 15.65 12.79
CA PHE A 104 8.14 14.74 13.01
C PHE A 104 8.45 13.34 12.48
N THR A 105 8.29 12.33 13.34
CA THR A 105 8.32 10.91 12.96
C THR A 105 6.97 10.39 12.48
N LEU A 106 5.91 11.17 12.70
CA LEU A 106 4.52 10.85 12.37
C LEU A 106 3.88 12.04 11.66
N ALA A 107 3.07 11.75 10.64
CA ALA A 107 2.24 12.74 9.97
C ALA A 107 0.84 12.16 9.71
N PRO A 108 -0.17 12.99 9.46
CA PRO A 108 -1.53 12.51 9.30
C PRO A 108 -1.74 11.62 8.07
N THR A 109 -2.39 10.48 8.26
CA THR A 109 -3.06 9.75 7.18
C THR A 109 -4.24 10.58 6.67
N ALA A 110 -4.37 10.74 5.35
CA ALA A 110 -5.41 11.60 4.79
C ALA A 110 -6.83 11.05 5.02
N LEU A 111 -7.05 9.76 4.73
CA LEU A 111 -8.34 9.10 4.95
C LEU A 111 -8.17 7.71 5.55
N ARG A 112 -8.70 7.51 6.75
CA ARG A 112 -8.73 6.24 7.47
C ARG A 112 -10.12 5.65 7.49
N PHE A 113 -10.23 4.35 7.24
CA PHE A 113 -11.42 3.56 7.49
C PHE A 113 -11.09 2.53 8.56
N GLN A 114 -11.80 2.59 9.67
CA GLN A 114 -11.61 1.67 10.79
C GLN A 114 -12.91 0.90 11.04
N ASN A 115 -12.83 -0.43 10.96
CA ASN A 115 -13.96 -1.33 11.18
C ASN A 115 -15.20 -0.95 10.32
N CYS A 116 -14.97 -0.51 9.09
CA CYS A 116 -16.03 -0.16 8.13
C CYS A 116 -16.22 -1.31 7.15
N ASN A 117 -17.36 -2.01 7.24
CA ASN A 117 -17.65 -3.15 6.38
C ASN A 117 -18.62 -2.78 5.24
N ASN A 118 -18.55 -3.52 4.14
CA ASN A 118 -19.31 -3.23 2.92
C ASN A 118 -19.03 -1.81 2.43
N LEU A 119 -17.75 -1.46 2.37
CA LEU A 119 -17.24 -0.14 2.00
C LEU A 119 -17.00 -0.09 0.48
N LYS A 120 -17.44 1.00 -0.15
CA LYS A 120 -17.15 1.29 -1.55
C LYS A 120 -16.63 2.71 -1.70
N MET A 121 -15.45 2.88 -2.30
CA MET A 121 -14.94 4.20 -2.67
C MET A 121 -14.52 4.19 -4.13
N LEU A 122 -15.26 4.94 -4.95
CA LEU A 122 -15.03 5.02 -6.39
C LEU A 122 -14.84 6.46 -6.84
N ASN A 123 -14.07 6.67 -7.91
CA ASN A 123 -14.00 7.95 -8.62
C ASN A 123 -13.62 9.11 -7.67
N THR A 124 -12.48 8.99 -6.99
CA THR A 124 -12.00 9.98 -6.01
C THR A 124 -10.56 10.35 -6.29
N ASN A 125 -10.24 11.64 -6.15
CA ASN A 125 -8.88 12.16 -6.28
C ASN A 125 -8.27 12.42 -4.90
N PHE A 126 -7.02 12.02 -4.72
CA PHE A 126 -6.21 12.35 -3.55
C PHE A 126 -4.97 13.12 -3.99
N HIS A 127 -4.67 14.21 -3.29
CA HIS A 127 -3.45 14.98 -3.50
C HIS A 127 -2.68 15.15 -2.19
N ASN A 128 -1.36 15.04 -2.27
CA ASN A 128 -0.42 15.54 -1.26
C ASN A 128 -0.76 15.09 0.16
N SER A 129 -1.02 13.80 0.38
CA SER A 129 -1.24 13.31 1.74
C SER A 129 0.00 13.52 2.61
N PRO A 130 -0.12 13.99 3.87
CA PRO A 130 1.03 14.13 4.75
C PRO A 130 1.79 12.83 4.99
N GLN A 131 1.06 11.71 5.10
CA GLN A 131 1.55 10.34 5.13
C GLN A 131 0.69 9.48 4.19
N THR A 132 0.18 8.33 4.62
CA THR A 132 -0.67 7.43 3.82
C THR A 132 -1.94 8.13 3.31
N HIS A 133 -2.30 7.94 2.04
CA HIS A 133 -3.51 8.54 1.48
C HIS A 133 -4.78 7.81 1.97
N VAL A 134 -4.81 6.48 1.83
CA VAL A 134 -5.95 5.65 2.25
C VAL A 134 -5.47 4.53 3.18
N LEU A 135 -6.01 4.48 4.40
CA LEU A 135 -5.75 3.40 5.36
C LEU A 135 -7.02 2.60 5.60
N LEU A 136 -6.99 1.29 5.33
CA LEU A 136 -8.01 0.33 5.74
C LEU A 136 -7.52 -0.43 6.97
N LEU A 137 -8.24 -0.31 8.09
CA LEU A 137 -7.95 -1.03 9.31
C LEU A 137 -9.17 -1.84 9.76
N GLY A 138 -9.05 -3.17 9.79
CA GLY A 138 -10.13 -4.04 10.27
C GLY A 138 -11.39 -4.06 9.39
N CYS A 139 -11.26 -3.72 8.10
CA CYS A 139 -12.39 -3.59 7.18
C CYS A 139 -12.64 -4.88 6.39
N GLN A 140 -13.91 -5.20 6.13
CA GLN A 140 -14.31 -6.38 5.35
C GLN A 140 -15.26 -6.03 4.22
N ASN A 141 -15.13 -6.73 3.09
CA ASN A 141 -15.91 -6.49 1.86
C ASN A 141 -15.73 -5.04 1.38
N VAL A 142 -14.53 -4.74 0.87
CA VAL A 142 -14.16 -3.38 0.45
C VAL A 142 -13.92 -3.34 -1.06
N GLU A 143 -14.45 -2.32 -1.73
CA GLU A 143 -14.18 -2.01 -3.14
C GLU A 143 -13.59 -0.61 -3.26
N LEU A 144 -12.34 -0.51 -3.72
CA LEU A 144 -11.65 0.74 -4.05
C LEU A 144 -11.37 0.75 -5.55
N GLY A 145 -11.87 1.75 -6.29
CA GLY A 145 -11.77 1.75 -7.74
C GLY A 145 -11.75 3.12 -8.38
N PHE A 146 -11.11 3.25 -9.54
CA PHE A 146 -11.05 4.53 -10.27
C PHE A 146 -10.49 5.67 -9.42
N LEU A 147 -9.49 5.36 -8.59
CA LEU A 147 -8.81 6.33 -7.76
C LEU A 147 -7.65 6.96 -8.54
N ASN A 148 -7.43 8.25 -8.30
CA ASN A 148 -6.26 8.96 -8.77
C ASN A 148 -5.54 9.56 -7.55
N ILE A 149 -4.39 9.00 -7.20
CA ILE A 149 -3.59 9.36 -6.03
C ILE A 149 -2.29 9.99 -6.53
N GLN A 150 -1.99 11.21 -6.06
CA GLN A 150 -0.83 11.97 -6.51
C GLN A 150 -0.13 12.71 -5.36
N SER A 151 1.12 12.36 -5.13
CA SER A 151 2.09 13.10 -4.31
C SER A 151 3.47 13.05 -5.00
N PRO A 152 4.41 13.98 -4.71
CA PRO A 152 5.76 13.91 -5.25
C PRO A 152 6.47 12.60 -4.89
N GLY A 153 7.30 12.05 -5.77
CA GLY A 153 8.08 10.83 -5.46
C GLY A 153 9.06 10.97 -4.29
N THR A 154 9.30 12.20 -3.83
CA THR A 154 10.15 12.53 -2.67
C THR A 154 9.35 12.76 -1.39
N SER A 155 8.03 12.56 -1.38
CA SER A 155 7.23 12.73 -0.15
C SER A 155 7.39 11.50 0.77
N PRO A 156 7.80 11.69 2.04
CA PRO A 156 8.11 10.58 2.94
C PRO A 156 6.84 9.82 3.35
N ASN A 157 6.86 8.49 3.23
CA ASN A 157 5.85 7.59 3.79
C ASN A 157 4.42 7.86 3.30
N THR A 158 4.29 8.32 2.06
CA THR A 158 2.99 8.67 1.48
C THR A 158 2.33 7.50 0.76
N ASP A 159 2.26 6.33 1.38
CA ASP A 159 1.65 5.14 0.79
C ASP A 159 0.31 5.48 0.12
N GLY A 160 0.04 4.93 -1.05
CA GLY A 160 -1.23 5.14 -1.74
C GLY A 160 -2.38 4.51 -0.96
N ILE A 161 -2.34 3.17 -0.81
CA ILE A 161 -3.34 2.41 -0.05
C ILE A 161 -2.65 1.44 0.89
N HIS A 162 -2.86 1.60 2.20
CA HIS A 162 -2.42 0.64 3.20
C HIS A 162 -3.60 -0.20 3.69
N ILE A 163 -3.42 -1.52 3.75
CA ILE A 163 -4.42 -2.47 4.25
C ILE A 163 -3.86 -3.22 5.45
N GLN A 164 -4.57 -3.20 6.56
CA GLN A 164 -4.23 -4.01 7.73
C GLN A 164 -5.48 -4.61 8.36
N PHE A 165 -5.38 -5.88 8.78
CA PHE A 165 -6.49 -6.63 9.34
C PHE A 165 -7.71 -6.71 8.39
N GLY A 166 -7.46 -6.67 7.08
CA GLY A 166 -8.50 -6.57 6.05
C GLY A 166 -8.93 -7.93 5.50
N ARG A 167 -10.20 -8.06 5.08
CA ARG A 167 -10.68 -9.26 4.40
C ARG A 167 -11.57 -8.95 3.20
N ASN A 168 -11.37 -9.68 2.09
CA ASN A 168 -12.16 -9.52 0.87
C ASN A 168 -12.12 -8.07 0.37
N VAL A 169 -10.91 -7.62 0.00
CA VAL A 169 -10.67 -6.26 -0.51
C VAL A 169 -10.33 -6.33 -2.00
N SER A 170 -11.04 -5.53 -2.80
CA SER A 170 -10.80 -5.35 -4.23
C SER A 170 -10.32 -3.94 -4.50
N ILE A 171 -9.13 -3.80 -5.09
CA ILE A 171 -8.56 -2.52 -5.54
C ILE A 171 -8.37 -2.60 -7.06
N HIS A 172 -8.94 -1.65 -7.81
CA HIS A 172 -8.84 -1.73 -9.27
C HIS A 172 -8.85 -0.41 -10.03
N ASN A 173 -8.39 -0.47 -11.29
CA ASN A 173 -8.51 0.61 -12.28
C ASN A 173 -8.05 1.98 -11.76
N SER A 174 -6.91 2.02 -11.05
CA SER A 174 -6.46 3.22 -10.34
C SER A 174 -5.05 3.63 -10.76
N GLN A 175 -4.76 4.92 -10.65
CA GLN A 175 -3.44 5.49 -10.83
C GLN A 175 -2.92 6.00 -9.49
N ILE A 176 -1.70 5.59 -9.16
CA ILE A 176 -1.06 5.89 -7.88
C ILE A 176 0.37 6.36 -8.17
N ALA A 177 0.65 7.59 -7.79
CA ALA A 177 1.96 8.22 -7.84
C ALA A 177 2.22 8.85 -6.47
N ASP A 178 3.24 8.39 -5.77
CA ASP A 178 3.56 8.85 -4.43
C ASP A 178 5.06 8.61 -4.12
N GLY A 179 5.49 8.88 -2.89
CA GLY A 179 6.87 8.64 -2.44
C GLY A 179 7.10 7.38 -1.60
N ASP A 180 6.13 6.45 -1.50
CA ASP A 180 6.32 5.18 -0.77
C ASP A 180 5.53 4.03 -1.45
N ASP A 181 5.02 3.04 -0.73
CA ASP A 181 4.32 1.91 -1.36
C ASP A 181 3.01 2.37 -2.04
N CYS A 182 2.85 2.08 -3.35
CA CYS A 182 1.59 2.34 -4.04
C CYS A 182 0.43 1.61 -3.35
N ILE A 183 0.67 0.34 -3.00
CA ILE A 183 -0.23 -0.44 -2.15
C ILE A 183 0.62 -1.28 -1.19
N SER A 184 0.36 -1.16 0.10
CA SER A 184 1.00 -1.93 1.16
C SER A 184 -0.01 -2.82 1.89
N ILE A 185 0.37 -4.08 2.14
CA ILE A 185 -0.46 -5.13 2.75
C ILE A 185 0.18 -5.56 4.06
N GLY A 186 -0.44 -5.19 5.18
CA GLY A 186 -0.04 -5.55 6.53
C GLY A 186 -0.66 -6.85 7.04
N ASP A 187 -0.46 -7.09 8.33
CA ASP A 187 -0.83 -8.33 9.03
C ASP A 187 -2.35 -8.62 9.06
N LYS A 188 -2.70 -9.90 9.27
CA LYS A 188 -4.04 -10.51 9.32
C LYS A 188 -4.91 -10.09 8.15
N THR A 189 -4.32 -10.11 6.96
CA THR A 189 -4.98 -9.68 5.74
C THR A 189 -5.21 -10.86 4.80
N TYR A 190 -6.46 -10.99 4.31
CA TYR A 190 -6.94 -12.16 3.59
C TYR A 190 -7.76 -11.79 2.36
N ASP A 191 -7.66 -12.60 1.30
CA ASP A 191 -8.54 -12.52 0.14
C ASP A 191 -8.48 -11.15 -0.57
N ILE A 192 -7.28 -10.73 -0.97
CA ILE A 192 -7.04 -9.42 -1.59
C ILE A 192 -6.88 -9.56 -3.10
N LYS A 193 -7.56 -8.69 -3.85
CA LYS A 193 -7.48 -8.63 -5.31
C LYS A 193 -7.09 -7.22 -5.74
N ILE A 194 -5.93 -7.09 -6.39
CA ILE A 194 -5.41 -5.84 -6.95
C ILE A 194 -5.33 -6.02 -8.47
N ASN A 195 -6.05 -5.19 -9.23
CA ASN A 195 -6.12 -5.33 -10.69
C ASN A 195 -6.02 -3.98 -11.42
N ASP A 196 -5.34 -3.92 -12.56
CA ASP A 196 -5.36 -2.75 -13.44
C ASP A 196 -4.86 -1.46 -12.75
N ILE A 197 -3.67 -1.53 -12.16
CA ILE A 197 -3.05 -0.41 -11.44
C ILE A 197 -1.88 0.17 -12.24
N LYS A 198 -1.84 1.50 -12.35
CA LYS A 198 -0.64 2.24 -12.78
C LYS A 198 0.04 2.79 -11.53
N CYS A 199 1.23 2.30 -11.22
CA CYS A 199 2.00 2.67 -10.04
C CYS A 199 3.31 3.33 -10.46
N GLY A 200 3.59 4.53 -9.98
CA GLY A 200 4.86 5.20 -10.28
C GLY A 200 4.78 6.72 -10.37
N PRO A 201 5.71 7.46 -9.73
CA PRO A 201 6.79 6.98 -8.85
C PRO A 201 6.28 6.35 -7.54
N GLY A 202 7.19 5.76 -6.74
CA GLY A 202 6.89 5.09 -5.47
C GLY A 202 7.75 3.84 -5.23
N HIS A 203 7.36 2.99 -4.29
CA HIS A 203 8.04 1.77 -3.85
C HIS A 203 7.37 0.48 -4.33
N GLY A 204 6.32 0.57 -5.14
CA GLY A 204 5.67 -0.59 -5.75
C GLY A 204 4.51 -1.16 -4.93
N VAL A 205 4.18 -2.44 -5.15
CA VAL A 205 3.19 -3.17 -4.35
C VAL A 205 3.93 -4.07 -3.37
N SER A 206 3.73 -3.83 -2.07
CA SER A 206 4.46 -4.49 -0.99
C SER A 206 3.55 -5.27 -0.07
N ILE A 207 3.90 -6.53 0.19
CA ILE A 207 3.38 -7.30 1.33
C ILE A 207 4.36 -7.09 2.49
N GLY A 208 3.93 -6.37 3.52
CA GLY A 208 4.69 -6.03 4.72
C GLY A 208 5.03 -4.54 4.87
N SER A 209 5.89 -4.18 5.84
CA SER A 209 6.72 -5.11 6.62
C SER A 209 5.92 -5.93 7.64
N LEU A 210 6.27 -7.21 7.76
CA LEU A 210 5.55 -8.18 8.61
C LEU A 210 6.45 -8.72 9.72
N GLY A 211 5.87 -8.93 10.90
CA GLY A 211 6.54 -9.59 12.02
C GLY A 211 7.51 -8.70 12.80
N ARG A 212 7.27 -7.38 12.80
CA ARG A 212 8.03 -6.45 13.65
C ARG A 212 7.97 -6.93 15.10
N ASP A 213 9.07 -6.74 15.84
CA ASP A 213 9.17 -7.09 17.26
C ASP A 213 8.91 -8.59 17.56
N GLY A 214 9.09 -9.46 16.57
CA GLY A 214 8.87 -10.90 16.72
C GLY A 214 7.41 -11.33 16.65
N GLU A 215 6.52 -10.45 16.18
CA GLU A 215 5.10 -10.74 16.07
C GLU A 215 4.80 -11.88 15.09
N ALA A 216 3.77 -12.65 15.44
CA ALA A 216 3.24 -13.70 14.59
C ALA A 216 2.25 -13.10 13.60
N VAL A 217 2.53 -13.25 12.31
CA VAL A 217 1.70 -12.71 11.24
C VAL A 217 0.96 -13.77 10.45
N GLN A 218 -0.12 -13.36 9.80
CA GLN A 218 -0.83 -14.21 8.85
C GLN A 218 -1.35 -13.40 7.67
N VAL A 219 -0.85 -13.70 6.47
CA VAL A 219 -1.31 -13.11 5.21
C VAL A 219 -1.57 -14.25 4.22
N ASN A 220 -2.75 -14.26 3.59
CA ASN A 220 -3.13 -15.36 2.71
C ASN A 220 -4.00 -14.90 1.54
N ASN A 221 -3.84 -15.55 0.39
CA ASN A 221 -4.68 -15.38 -0.80
C ASN A 221 -4.63 -13.94 -1.33
N ILE A 222 -3.44 -13.52 -1.77
CA ILE A 222 -3.20 -12.20 -2.35
C ILE A 222 -3.01 -12.35 -3.85
N LYS A 223 -3.81 -11.64 -4.65
CA LYS A 223 -3.75 -11.69 -6.11
C LYS A 223 -3.52 -10.29 -6.67
N VAL A 224 -2.36 -10.09 -7.27
CA VAL A 224 -1.96 -8.84 -7.93
C VAL A 224 -1.84 -9.12 -9.42
N LYS A 225 -2.62 -8.41 -10.24
CA LYS A 225 -2.74 -8.71 -11.66
C LYS A 225 -2.81 -7.45 -12.51
N ARG A 226 -2.21 -7.46 -13.71
CA ARG A 226 -2.27 -6.32 -14.65
C ARG A 226 -1.85 -5.01 -13.98
N VAL A 227 -0.68 -5.02 -13.34
CA VAL A 227 -0.09 -3.82 -12.75
C VAL A 227 1.08 -3.38 -13.61
N SER A 228 1.14 -2.08 -13.91
CA SER A 228 2.28 -1.46 -14.57
C SER A 228 3.01 -0.57 -13.58
N PHE A 229 4.29 -0.82 -13.39
CA PHE A 229 5.20 -0.04 -12.56
C PHE A 229 6.05 0.86 -13.46
N HIS A 230 6.17 2.14 -13.14
CA HIS A 230 6.98 3.10 -13.90
C HIS A 230 7.86 3.94 -12.97
N GLY A 231 9.19 3.80 -13.08
CA GLY A 231 10.11 4.62 -12.28
C GLY A 231 9.96 4.41 -10.77
N THR A 232 9.54 3.22 -10.33
CA THR A 232 9.43 2.87 -8.91
C THR A 232 10.73 2.25 -8.40
N THR A 233 11.00 2.37 -7.11
CA THR A 233 12.17 1.72 -6.49
C THR A 233 12.01 0.21 -6.40
N ASN A 234 10.77 -0.29 -6.29
CA ASN A 234 10.49 -1.72 -6.39
C ASN A 234 9.25 -1.98 -7.24
N GLY A 235 9.14 -3.21 -7.74
CA GLY A 235 7.95 -3.70 -8.42
C GLY A 235 7.02 -4.43 -7.44
N VAL A 236 7.14 -5.75 -7.40
CA VAL A 236 6.40 -6.61 -6.48
C VAL A 236 7.32 -7.08 -5.36
N ARG A 237 6.95 -6.78 -4.12
CA ARG A 237 7.82 -6.96 -2.96
C ARG A 237 7.13 -7.70 -1.82
N ILE A 238 7.82 -8.62 -1.17
CA ILE A 238 7.46 -9.18 0.14
C ILE A 238 8.59 -8.83 1.11
N LYS A 239 8.29 -8.17 2.23
CA LYS A 239 9.28 -7.73 3.22
C LYS A 239 8.88 -8.19 4.62
N THR A 240 9.75 -8.91 5.31
CA THR A 240 9.49 -9.41 6.67
C THR A 240 10.68 -9.12 7.57
N TRP A 241 10.42 -8.78 8.83
CA TRP A 241 11.46 -8.64 9.83
C TRP A 241 12.08 -10.00 10.15
N GLN A 242 13.39 -10.03 10.39
CA GLN A 242 14.14 -11.25 10.71
C GLN A 242 13.57 -11.98 11.92
N THR A 243 13.14 -11.22 12.94
CA THR A 243 12.56 -11.75 14.18
C THR A 243 11.15 -12.29 14.00
N GLY A 244 10.46 -11.92 12.92
CA GLY A 244 9.06 -12.24 12.67
C GLY A 244 8.79 -13.74 12.62
N ARG A 245 7.52 -14.11 12.81
CA ARG A 245 7.06 -15.51 12.71
C ARG A 245 5.69 -15.57 12.05
N GLY A 246 5.19 -16.77 11.77
CA GLY A 246 3.89 -16.96 11.15
C GLY A 246 3.99 -17.25 9.64
N LEU A 247 3.03 -16.79 8.84
CA LEU A 247 2.82 -17.31 7.49
C LEU A 247 2.37 -16.25 6.49
N VAL A 248 3.05 -16.17 5.36
CA VAL A 248 2.57 -15.56 4.12
C VAL A 248 2.40 -16.69 3.10
N GLN A 249 1.18 -16.88 2.59
CA GLN A 249 0.96 -17.95 1.61
C GLN A 249 -0.05 -17.63 0.51
N ASN A 250 0.03 -18.40 -0.59
CA ASN A 250 -0.88 -18.30 -1.74
C ASN A 250 -0.93 -16.85 -2.27
N VAL A 251 0.23 -16.39 -2.73
CA VAL A 251 0.42 -15.06 -3.31
C VAL A 251 0.67 -15.22 -4.80
N THR A 252 -0.08 -14.49 -5.62
CA THR A 252 0.06 -14.53 -7.08
C THR A 252 0.26 -13.13 -7.63
N PHE A 253 1.39 -12.92 -8.29
CA PHE A 253 1.66 -11.77 -9.15
C PHE A 253 1.55 -12.22 -10.61
N THR A 254 0.68 -11.61 -11.41
CA THR A 254 0.46 -12.06 -12.80
C THR A 254 0.23 -10.93 -13.79
N ASN A 255 0.82 -11.02 -14.98
CA ASN A 255 0.73 -9.99 -16.02
C ASN A 255 1.20 -8.63 -15.48
N ILE A 256 2.45 -8.54 -15.08
CA ILE A 256 3.03 -7.29 -14.54
C ILE A 256 3.99 -6.72 -15.57
N ASN A 257 3.94 -5.40 -15.76
CA ASN A 257 4.86 -4.68 -16.63
C ASN A 257 5.75 -3.75 -15.82
N PHE A 258 7.07 -3.84 -16.00
CA PHE A 258 8.05 -2.95 -15.38
C PHE A 258 8.63 -2.00 -16.41
N ALA A 259 8.62 -0.70 -16.12
CA ALA A 259 9.25 0.31 -16.95
C ALA A 259 10.22 1.12 -16.08
N ALA A 260 11.52 0.87 -16.28
CA ALA A 260 12.59 1.51 -15.53
C ALA A 260 12.37 1.41 -14.01
N VAL A 261 12.12 0.20 -13.51
CA VAL A 261 11.96 -0.08 -12.08
C VAL A 261 13.31 -0.45 -11.49
N GLU A 262 13.69 0.06 -10.33
CA GLU A 262 15.00 -0.26 -9.76
C GLU A 262 15.09 -1.73 -9.38
N ASN A 263 14.13 -2.26 -8.61
CA ASN A 263 14.13 -3.65 -8.15
C ASN A 263 12.77 -4.35 -8.46
N PRO A 264 12.63 -4.99 -9.64
CA PRO A 264 11.34 -5.50 -10.10
C PRO A 264 10.68 -6.57 -9.21
N ILE A 265 11.46 -7.55 -8.74
CA ILE A 265 10.95 -8.70 -7.95
C ILE A 265 11.79 -8.84 -6.69
N ILE A 266 11.16 -8.70 -5.51
CA ILE A 266 11.83 -8.84 -4.22
C ILE A 266 11.07 -9.76 -3.27
N ILE A 267 11.81 -10.65 -2.61
CA ILE A 267 11.49 -11.14 -1.27
C ILE A 267 12.67 -10.78 -0.36
N ASP A 268 12.40 -10.07 0.73
CA ASP A 268 13.40 -9.68 1.73
C ASP A 268 12.93 -10.10 3.13
N GLN A 269 13.45 -11.23 3.62
CA GLN A 269 13.22 -11.68 5.00
C GLN A 269 14.23 -11.07 5.98
N TYR A 270 15.12 -10.20 5.52
CA TYR A 270 16.14 -9.52 6.32
C TYR A 270 15.82 -8.04 6.57
N TYR A 271 14.57 -7.63 6.32
CA TYR A 271 14.14 -6.24 6.43
C TYR A 271 14.46 -5.65 7.80
N CYS A 272 15.12 -4.49 7.78
CA CYS A 272 15.52 -3.75 8.97
C CYS A 272 15.43 -2.24 8.70
N ASP A 273 14.92 -1.48 9.67
CA ASP A 273 14.77 -0.02 9.55
C ASP A 273 16.08 0.75 9.79
N LYS A 274 17.07 0.13 10.43
CA LYS A 274 18.43 0.65 10.57
C LYS A 274 19.44 -0.43 10.21
N LEU A 275 20.42 -0.07 9.38
CA LEU A 275 21.53 -0.98 9.09
C LEU A 275 22.17 -1.46 10.40
N ASP A 276 22.49 -2.75 10.46
CA ASP A 276 23.23 -3.40 11.56
C ASP A 276 22.54 -3.45 12.94
N SER A 277 21.29 -3.00 13.09
CA SER A 277 20.56 -3.15 14.36
C SER A 277 19.81 -4.47 14.48
N CYS A 278 19.51 -5.13 13.36
CA CYS A 278 18.82 -6.42 13.36
C CYS A 278 19.85 -7.54 13.45
N LYS A 279 19.83 -8.25 14.59
CA LYS A 279 20.71 -9.40 14.81
C LYS A 279 20.15 -10.62 14.07
N PRO A 280 21.02 -11.50 13.53
CA PRO A 280 20.59 -12.78 12.98
C PRO A 280 19.73 -13.56 13.98
N THR A 281 18.66 -14.18 13.49
CA THR A 281 17.70 -14.96 14.29
C THR A 281 17.50 -16.36 13.70
N ASP A 282 17.02 -17.28 14.53
CA ASP A 282 16.55 -18.61 14.15
C ASP A 282 15.07 -18.63 13.72
N THR A 283 14.39 -17.50 13.85
CA THR A 283 13.01 -17.31 13.42
C THR A 283 12.90 -16.70 12.03
N GLY A 284 11.67 -16.62 11.53
CA GLY A 284 11.33 -16.01 10.25
C GLY A 284 9.86 -16.25 9.94
N VAL A 285 9.25 -15.34 9.19
CA VAL A 285 7.90 -15.54 8.65
C VAL A 285 7.98 -16.57 7.53
N HIS A 286 7.28 -17.70 7.62
CA HIS A 286 7.29 -18.70 6.56
C HIS A 286 6.59 -18.15 5.31
N ILE A 287 7.30 -18.09 4.18
CA ILE A 287 6.75 -17.64 2.89
C ILE A 287 6.60 -18.86 2.00
N ASN A 288 5.36 -19.19 1.64
CA ASN A 288 5.03 -20.39 0.88
C ASN A 288 4.10 -20.08 -0.29
N ASP A 289 4.21 -20.83 -1.39
CA ASP A 289 3.30 -20.75 -2.54
C ASP A 289 3.16 -19.30 -3.08
N VAL A 290 4.29 -18.77 -3.55
CA VAL A 290 4.35 -17.46 -4.22
C VAL A 290 4.61 -17.67 -5.70
N ARG A 291 3.69 -17.19 -6.53
CA ARG A 291 3.74 -17.36 -7.98
C ARG A 291 3.94 -16.03 -8.68
N TYR A 292 5.01 -15.95 -9.46
CA TYR A 292 5.30 -14.86 -10.38
C TYR A 292 5.09 -15.37 -11.81
N SER A 293 4.03 -14.92 -12.48
CA SER A 293 3.67 -15.41 -13.83
C SER A 293 3.49 -14.28 -14.84
N LYS A 294 4.17 -14.32 -15.98
CA LYS A 294 4.07 -13.30 -17.05
C LYS A 294 4.48 -11.91 -16.53
N LEU A 295 5.70 -11.83 -16.04
CA LEU A 295 6.32 -10.60 -15.54
C LEU A 295 7.32 -10.13 -16.58
N ILE A 296 7.10 -8.97 -17.19
CA ILE A 296 7.95 -8.46 -18.28
C ILE A 296 8.36 -7.02 -18.04
N GLY A 297 9.51 -6.60 -18.55
CA GLY A 297 9.87 -5.18 -18.53
C GLY A 297 11.35 -4.91 -18.33
N THR A 298 11.66 -3.76 -17.73
CA THR A 298 13.03 -3.29 -17.55
C THR A 298 13.40 -2.98 -16.10
N SER A 299 14.67 -3.30 -15.75
CA SER A 299 15.28 -3.04 -14.44
C SER A 299 16.33 -1.92 -14.53
N GLN A 300 16.39 -1.01 -13.57
CA GLN A 300 17.50 -0.03 -13.48
C GLN A 300 18.72 -0.56 -12.73
N THR A 301 18.56 -1.61 -11.93
CA THR A 301 19.67 -2.27 -11.21
C THR A 301 20.01 -3.62 -11.85
N GLU A 302 21.24 -4.09 -11.65
CA GLU A 302 21.73 -5.37 -12.16
C GLU A 302 20.95 -6.57 -11.59
N VAL A 303 20.61 -6.55 -10.30
CA VAL A 303 19.89 -7.64 -9.61
C VAL A 303 18.39 -7.43 -9.76
N ALA A 304 17.81 -7.98 -10.82
CA ALA A 304 16.40 -7.74 -11.15
C ALA A 304 15.42 -8.69 -10.43
N ILE A 305 15.92 -9.83 -9.96
CA ILE A 305 15.20 -10.78 -9.11
C ILE A 305 16.03 -11.01 -7.86
N ASN A 306 15.51 -10.59 -6.70
CA ASN A 306 16.17 -10.78 -5.41
C ASN A 306 15.25 -11.53 -4.46
N LEU A 307 15.55 -12.81 -4.20
CA LEU A 307 14.79 -13.68 -3.30
C LEU A 307 15.66 -14.01 -2.08
N ASN A 308 15.76 -13.07 -1.16
CA ASN A 308 16.60 -13.18 0.03
C ASN A 308 15.82 -13.74 1.22
N CYS A 309 15.75 -15.07 1.28
CA CYS A 309 15.01 -15.80 2.30
C CYS A 309 15.89 -16.23 3.47
N SER A 310 15.27 -16.41 4.64
CA SER A 310 15.94 -16.81 5.88
C SER A 310 16.57 -18.19 5.73
N ASN A 311 17.80 -18.32 6.23
CA ASN A 311 18.50 -19.60 6.27
C ASN A 311 17.75 -20.64 7.14
N ASN A 312 17.06 -20.18 8.19
CA ASN A 312 16.37 -21.04 9.15
C ASN A 312 14.90 -21.27 8.77
N VAL A 313 14.29 -20.32 8.07
CA VAL A 313 12.89 -20.40 7.60
C VAL A 313 12.86 -20.07 6.09
N PRO A 314 13.28 -21.03 5.24
CA PRO A 314 13.40 -20.82 3.81
C PRO A 314 12.05 -20.50 3.15
N CYS A 315 12.10 -19.79 2.02
CA CYS A 315 10.92 -19.64 1.17
C CYS A 315 10.72 -20.92 0.37
N THR A 316 9.49 -21.43 0.33
CA THR A 316 9.15 -22.67 -0.38
C THR A 316 7.98 -22.46 -1.35
N GLY A 317 7.84 -23.35 -2.32
CA GLY A 317 6.76 -23.25 -3.31
C GLY A 317 6.84 -22.00 -4.20
N ILE A 318 8.03 -21.42 -4.39
CA ILE A 318 8.19 -20.26 -5.27
C ILE A 318 8.13 -20.72 -6.73
N THR A 319 7.23 -20.13 -7.50
CA THR A 319 7.14 -20.41 -8.94
C THR A 319 7.47 -19.17 -9.75
N LEU A 320 8.53 -19.25 -10.56
CA LEU A 320 8.79 -18.29 -11.64
C LEU A 320 8.28 -18.88 -12.95
N ASP A 321 7.38 -18.17 -13.63
CA ASP A 321 6.73 -18.64 -14.85
C ASP A 321 6.66 -17.55 -15.91
N ASN A 322 7.43 -17.66 -16.99
CA ASN A 322 7.50 -16.64 -18.04
C ASN A 322 7.84 -15.24 -17.47
N VAL A 323 9.05 -15.11 -16.93
CA VAL A 323 9.60 -13.86 -16.40
C VAL A 323 10.69 -13.37 -17.36
N ARG A 324 10.57 -12.14 -17.85
CA ARG A 324 11.53 -11.55 -18.80
C ARG A 324 11.84 -10.09 -18.48
N LEU A 325 12.98 -9.86 -17.85
CA LEU A 325 13.48 -8.55 -17.45
C LEU A 325 14.79 -8.28 -18.20
N VAL A 326 14.90 -7.07 -18.76
CA VAL A 326 16.12 -6.59 -19.42
C VAL A 326 16.59 -5.27 -18.82
N SER A 327 17.86 -4.90 -19.01
CA SER A 327 18.37 -3.64 -18.45
C SER A 327 17.64 -2.44 -19.07
N ALA A 328 17.23 -1.50 -18.23
CA ALA A 328 16.74 -0.18 -18.63
C ALA A 328 17.88 0.79 -19.00
N THR A 329 19.12 0.43 -18.65
CA THR A 329 20.32 1.25 -18.81
C THR A 329 21.37 0.52 -19.64
N HIS A 330 22.32 1.26 -20.21
CA HIS A 330 23.48 0.66 -20.90
C HIS A 330 24.61 0.22 -19.94
N GLN A 331 24.40 0.33 -18.62
CA GLN A 331 25.44 0.01 -17.63
C GLN A 331 25.65 -1.50 -17.48
N PHE A 332 24.61 -2.29 -17.70
CA PHE A 332 24.64 -3.74 -17.52
C PHE A 332 24.31 -4.44 -18.84
N ASN A 333 25.24 -5.27 -19.31
CA ASN A 333 25.02 -6.06 -20.52
C ASN A 333 23.95 -7.15 -20.32
N GLN A 334 23.84 -7.67 -19.09
CA GLN A 334 22.83 -8.65 -18.68
C GLN A 334 22.43 -8.38 -17.23
N LEU A 335 21.18 -8.70 -16.89
CA LEU A 335 20.70 -8.69 -15.52
C LEU A 335 20.96 -10.05 -14.86
N VAL A 336 20.94 -10.09 -13.53
CA VAL A 336 21.13 -11.31 -12.74
C VAL A 336 20.00 -11.54 -11.76
N SER A 337 19.88 -12.78 -11.30
CA SER A 337 19.02 -13.16 -10.17
C SER A 337 19.88 -13.52 -8.96
N SER A 338 19.47 -13.07 -7.78
CA SER A 338 20.06 -13.45 -6.49
C SER A 338 19.03 -14.19 -5.64
N CYS A 339 19.41 -15.36 -5.12
CA CYS A 339 18.53 -16.19 -4.29
C CYS A 339 19.31 -16.69 -3.08
N ASN A 340 18.74 -16.48 -1.90
CA ASN A 340 19.19 -17.08 -0.66
C ASN A 340 18.04 -17.93 -0.10
N HIS A 341 18.27 -19.23 0.13
CA HIS A 341 17.29 -20.17 0.70
C HIS A 341 15.86 -20.09 0.11
N ALA A 342 15.77 -19.88 -1.21
CA ALA A 342 14.51 -19.85 -1.95
C ALA A 342 14.37 -21.12 -2.82
N PHE A 343 13.28 -21.85 -2.61
CA PHE A 343 13.04 -23.15 -3.22
C PHE A 343 11.75 -23.17 -4.03
N GLY A 344 11.80 -23.84 -5.18
CA GLY A 344 10.63 -24.06 -6.01
C GLY A 344 10.99 -24.40 -7.45
N LEU A 345 10.23 -23.87 -8.41
CA LEU A 345 10.31 -24.34 -9.78
C LEU A 345 10.18 -23.22 -10.82
N ASN A 346 10.78 -23.47 -11.97
CA ASN A 346 10.76 -22.59 -13.12
C ASN A 346 9.84 -23.17 -14.21
N ARG A 347 9.07 -22.32 -14.90
CA ARG A 347 8.26 -22.70 -16.06
C ARG A 347 8.44 -21.69 -17.20
N GLY A 348 8.59 -22.17 -18.43
CA GLY A 348 8.79 -21.29 -19.59
C GLY A 348 10.11 -20.51 -19.54
N ILE A 349 10.11 -19.31 -20.13
CA ILE A 349 11.30 -18.46 -20.23
C ILE A 349 11.53 -17.71 -18.93
N ILE A 350 12.74 -17.81 -18.37
CA ILE A 350 13.16 -17.03 -17.18
C ILE A 350 14.44 -16.27 -17.53
N GLU A 351 14.30 -14.97 -17.71
CA GLU A 351 15.36 -14.02 -18.01
C GLU A 351 15.21 -12.82 -17.04
N PRO A 352 16.22 -12.50 -16.21
CA PRO A 352 17.49 -13.20 -16.05
C PRO A 352 17.36 -14.64 -15.56
N LYS A 353 18.40 -15.46 -15.77
CA LYS A 353 18.37 -16.90 -15.41
C LYS A 353 18.03 -17.08 -13.94
N SER A 354 17.08 -17.96 -13.65
CA SER A 354 16.65 -18.28 -12.29
C SER A 354 17.79 -18.82 -11.42
N CYS A 355 17.77 -18.43 -10.14
CA CYS A 355 18.62 -18.93 -9.07
C CYS A 355 17.88 -19.80 -8.04
N LEU A 356 16.61 -20.15 -8.30
CA LEU A 356 15.84 -21.02 -7.40
C LEU A 356 16.50 -22.38 -7.25
N LYS A 357 16.53 -22.88 -6.01
CA LYS A 357 16.89 -24.28 -5.72
C LYS A 357 15.66 -25.16 -5.96
N ILE A 358 15.87 -26.32 -6.57
CA ILE A 358 14.81 -27.30 -6.86
C ILE A 358 14.69 -28.28 -5.70
#